data_AF-A0A3S3RM36-F1
#
_entry.id   AF-A0A3S3RM36-F1
#
_cell.length_a   1.000
_cell.length_b   1.000
_cell.length_c   1.000
_cell.angle_alpha   90.00
_cell.angle_beta   90.00
_cell.angle_gamma   90.00
#
_symmetry.space_group_name_H-M   'P 1'
#
loop_
_entity.id
_entity.type
_entity.pdbx_description
1 polymer ?
#
loop_
_entity_poly.entity_id
_entity_poly.type
_entity_poly.pdbx_seq_one_letter_code
_entity_poly.pdbx_strand_id
1 'polypeptide(L)'
;MMHQIRKMIGLAIAIMRGLTTEELIMRAFGVEKLDIPKAPGLGLMLEEARFERYNKRFSGDGIHEGLIWSEYADFLDKFKNEHIYSVIVNKEKTEHPMISWLQTLPIHTYDIRDDFKNELPLEPTDDRILLSKIQSENEPPPNPYFQAFSKACINNDQDKNEEEISQLEEEQNGNKEENEIFNEADTSLSETNDRCSS
;
A
#
# COMPACT_ATOMS: atom_id res chain seq x y z
N MET A 1 -10.58 8.69 22.33
CA MET A 1 -9.49 7.77 21.93
C MET A 1 -9.06 8.07 20.51
N MET A 2 -7.91 8.71 20.32
CA MET A 2 -7.39 9.05 18.99
C MET A 2 -6.63 7.84 18.41
N HIS A 3 -6.82 7.56 17.11
CA HIS A 3 -6.14 6.48 16.37
C HIS A 3 -6.51 5.02 16.72
N GLN A 4 -7.59 4.78 17.48
CA GLN A 4 -7.95 3.44 17.95
C GLN A 4 -8.10 2.40 16.81
N ILE A 5 -8.96 2.67 15.83
CA ILE A 5 -9.21 1.76 14.70
C ILE A 5 -7.91 1.48 13.91
N ARG A 6 -7.11 2.52 13.67
CA ARG A 6 -5.85 2.43 12.93
C ARG A 6 -4.80 1.58 13.67
N LYS A 7 -4.78 1.62 15.01
CA LYS A 7 -3.93 0.76 15.84
C LYS A 7 -4.43 -0.68 15.87
N MET A 8 -5.74 -0.89 15.95
CA MET A 8 -6.32 -2.24 15.93
C MET A 8 -5.99 -2.96 14.60
N ILE A 9 -6.21 -2.29 13.47
CA ILE A 9 -5.88 -2.84 12.14
C ILE A 9 -4.36 -3.00 12.00
N GLY A 10 -3.57 -2.03 12.48
CA GLY A 10 -2.11 -2.11 12.44
C GLY A 10 -1.56 -3.34 13.18
N LEU A 11 -2.10 -3.63 14.37
CA LEU A 11 -1.74 -4.82 15.15
C LEU A 11 -2.13 -6.11 14.42
N ALA A 12 -3.34 -6.17 13.86
CA ALA A 12 -3.80 -7.35 13.11
C ALA A 12 -2.89 -7.64 11.90
N ILE A 13 -2.51 -6.60 11.14
CA ILE A 13 -1.60 -6.76 10.00
C ILE A 13 -0.21 -7.23 10.46
N ALA A 14 0.30 -6.71 11.59
CA ALA A 14 1.59 -7.13 12.12
C ALA A 14 1.62 -8.62 12.52
N ILE A 15 0.53 -9.11 13.12
CA ILE A 15 0.36 -10.53 13.47
C ILE A 15 0.31 -11.39 12.19
N MET A 16 -0.50 -11.01 11.21
CA MET A 16 -0.63 -11.75 9.95
C MET A 16 0.68 -11.81 9.15
N ARG A 17 1.57 -10.83 9.33
CA ARG A 17 2.91 -10.81 8.72
C ARG A 17 3.98 -11.56 9.53
N GLY A 18 3.62 -12.10 10.69
CA GLY A 18 4.56 -12.83 11.56
C GLY A 18 5.55 -11.94 12.31
N LEU A 19 5.28 -10.64 12.45
CA LEU A 19 6.14 -9.72 13.20
C LEU A 19 5.88 -9.78 14.71
N THR A 20 4.72 -10.29 15.11
CA THR A 20 4.31 -10.46 16.51
C THR A 20 3.29 -11.59 16.66
N THR A 21 2.97 -11.97 17.89
CA THR A 21 2.07 -13.08 18.23
C THR A 21 0.68 -12.58 18.65
N GLU A 22 -0.31 -13.47 18.61
CA GLU A 22 -1.68 -13.18 19.04
C GLU A 22 -1.79 -12.81 20.53
N GLU A 23 -0.84 -13.26 21.36
CA GLU A 23 -0.75 -12.91 22.78
C GLU A 23 -0.68 -11.39 22.99
N LEU A 24 -0.11 -10.66 22.03
CA LEU A 24 -0.01 -9.21 22.08
C LEU A 24 -1.38 -8.52 22.09
N ILE A 25 -2.42 -9.14 21.52
CA ILE A 25 -3.79 -8.62 21.55
C ILE A 25 -4.29 -8.58 23.00
N MET A 26 -4.09 -9.67 23.74
CA MET A 26 -4.50 -9.75 25.15
C MET A 26 -3.70 -8.78 26.01
N ARG A 27 -2.39 -8.68 25.76
CA ARG A 27 -1.52 -7.73 26.46
C ARG A 27 -1.89 -6.27 26.18
N ALA A 28 -2.39 -5.95 24.99
CA ALA A 28 -2.83 -4.60 24.62
C ALA A 28 -4.08 -4.12 25.37
N PHE A 29 -4.85 -5.02 25.98
CA PHE A 29 -5.94 -4.67 26.90
C PHE A 29 -5.47 -4.52 28.36
N GLY A 30 -4.20 -4.83 28.63
CA GLY A 30 -3.58 -4.69 29.93
C GLY A 30 -3.22 -3.25 30.30
N VAL A 31 -2.52 -3.10 31.42
CA VAL A 31 -2.06 -1.79 31.94
C VAL A 31 -0.82 -1.29 31.17
N GLU A 32 -0.08 -2.21 30.55
CA GLU A 32 1.15 -1.91 29.83
C GLU A 32 0.90 -1.08 28.58
N LYS A 33 1.70 -0.03 28.39
CA LYS A 33 1.67 0.77 27.17
C LYS A 33 2.51 0.08 26.12
N LEU A 34 1.88 -0.47 25.09
CA LEU A 34 2.59 -1.15 24.02
C LEU A 34 2.85 -0.22 22.82
N ASP A 35 3.99 -0.42 22.15
CA ASP A 35 4.25 0.18 20.85
C ASP A 35 3.50 -0.58 19.75
N ILE A 36 2.32 -0.07 19.39
CA ILE A 36 1.45 -0.64 18.37
C ILE A 36 1.50 0.24 17.11
N PRO A 37 1.79 -0.34 15.93
CA PRO A 37 1.85 0.40 14.68
C PRO A 37 0.49 1.03 14.34
N LYS A 38 0.54 2.24 13.81
CA LYS A 38 -0.66 2.99 13.39
C LYS A 38 -0.79 2.92 11.87
N ALA A 39 -1.77 2.15 11.38
CA ALA A 39 -2.06 2.05 9.94
C ALA A 39 -2.29 3.43 9.29
N PRO A 40 -2.11 3.63 7.97
CA PRO A 40 -2.41 4.88 7.28
C PRO A 40 -3.88 5.30 7.42
N GLY A 41 -4.15 6.59 7.23
CA GLY A 41 -5.50 7.13 7.33
C GLY A 41 -6.31 7.02 6.04
N LEU A 42 -5.64 6.77 4.90
CA LEU A 42 -6.24 6.85 3.57
C LEU A 42 -7.47 5.95 3.41
N GLY A 43 -7.38 4.70 3.86
CA GLY A 43 -8.49 3.73 3.77
C GLY A 43 -9.53 3.81 4.89
N LEU A 44 -9.39 4.74 5.85
CA LEU A 44 -10.33 4.85 6.97
C LEU A 44 -11.53 5.72 6.59
N MET A 45 -12.70 5.12 6.52
CA MET A 45 -13.97 5.79 6.22
C MET A 45 -14.99 5.50 7.33
N LEU A 46 -15.73 6.53 7.74
CA LEU A 46 -16.92 6.35 8.58
C LEU A 46 -18.10 6.01 7.68
N GLU A 47 -18.68 4.83 7.84
CA GLU A 47 -19.77 4.36 6.99
C GLU A 47 -21.14 4.84 7.49
N GLU A 48 -21.46 4.65 8.77
CA GLU A 48 -22.79 4.93 9.32
C GLU A 48 -22.70 5.42 10.78
N ALA A 49 -23.51 6.43 11.11
CA ALA A 49 -23.77 6.82 12.50
C ALA A 49 -25.09 6.20 12.97
N ARG A 50 -25.01 5.24 13.91
CA ARG A 50 -26.17 4.50 14.39
C ARG A 50 -26.85 5.18 15.58
N PHE A 51 -28.14 5.49 15.42
CA PHE A 51 -28.98 6.12 16.45
C PHE A 51 -30.05 5.17 17.03
N GLU A 52 -29.91 3.85 16.85
CA GLU A 52 -30.89 2.84 17.28
C GLU A 52 -31.35 3.01 18.74
N ARG A 53 -30.41 3.24 19.67
CA ARG A 53 -30.72 3.42 21.09
C ARG A 53 -31.47 4.72 21.38
N TYR A 54 -31.15 5.78 20.65
CA TYR A 54 -31.84 7.06 20.75
C TYR A 54 -33.28 6.91 20.26
N ASN A 55 -33.45 6.36 19.05
CA ASN A 55 -34.76 6.12 18.45
C ASN A 55 -35.62 5.25 19.37
N LYS A 56 -35.09 4.13 19.87
CA LYS A 56 -35.81 3.24 20.80
C LYS A 56 -36.32 3.95 22.06
N ARG A 57 -35.61 4.97 22.55
CA ARG A 57 -35.96 5.65 23.81
C ARG A 57 -36.88 6.86 23.61
N PHE A 58 -36.72 7.58 22.50
CA PHE A 58 -37.32 8.91 22.34
C PHE A 58 -38.28 9.03 21.15
N SER A 59 -38.22 8.18 20.13
CA SER A 59 -39.06 8.37 18.92
C SER A 59 -40.56 8.15 19.15
N GLY A 60 -40.96 7.65 20.33
CA GLY A 60 -42.35 7.36 20.68
C GLY A 60 -42.94 8.29 21.74
N ASP A 61 -42.22 9.33 22.18
CA ASP A 61 -42.67 10.24 23.23
C ASP A 61 -43.54 11.41 22.74
N GLY A 62 -43.71 11.52 21.41
CA GLY A 62 -44.51 12.57 20.76
C GLY A 62 -43.83 13.94 20.70
N ILE A 63 -42.59 14.05 21.20
CA ILE A 63 -41.80 15.29 21.25
C ILE A 63 -40.56 15.17 20.35
N HIS A 64 -39.92 14.01 20.31
CA HIS A 64 -38.70 13.78 19.54
C HIS A 64 -38.96 12.93 18.29
N GLU A 65 -38.35 13.33 17.18
CA GLU A 65 -38.36 12.59 15.92
C GLU A 65 -37.24 11.54 15.87
N GLY A 66 -37.52 10.40 15.24
CA GLY A 66 -36.50 9.36 15.03
C GLY A 66 -35.48 9.77 13.96
N LEU A 67 -34.20 9.52 14.23
CA LEU A 67 -33.12 9.77 13.27
C LEU A 67 -32.91 8.53 12.40
N ILE A 68 -33.37 8.59 11.16
CA ILE A 68 -33.29 7.49 10.19
C ILE A 68 -32.73 8.02 8.86
N TRP A 69 -31.77 7.30 8.28
CA TRP A 69 -31.07 7.71 7.06
C TRP A 69 -31.36 6.79 5.85
N SER A 70 -32.30 5.85 5.99
CA SER A 70 -32.57 4.82 4.98
C SER A 70 -33.01 5.39 3.62
N GLU A 71 -33.70 6.53 3.62
CA GLU A 71 -34.12 7.22 2.39
C GLU A 71 -32.95 7.70 1.52
N TYR A 72 -31.77 7.89 2.14
CA TYR A 72 -30.56 8.36 1.47
C TYR A 72 -29.58 7.23 1.13
N ALA A 73 -29.94 5.97 1.36
CA ALA A 73 -29.04 4.82 1.17
C ALA A 73 -28.44 4.79 -0.26
N ASP A 74 -29.28 4.91 -1.28
CA ASP A 74 -28.83 4.92 -2.69
C ASP A 74 -27.91 6.09 -3.02
N PHE A 75 -28.18 7.26 -2.43
CA PHE A 75 -27.36 8.45 -2.61
C PHE A 75 -25.99 8.27 -1.94
N LEU A 76 -25.96 7.74 -0.71
CA LEU A 76 -24.74 7.46 0.04
C LEU A 76 -23.88 6.42 -0.68
N ASP A 77 -24.47 5.37 -1.24
CA ASP A 77 -23.74 4.36 -1.99
C ASP A 77 -23.13 4.93 -3.28
N LYS A 78 -23.87 5.74 -4.05
CA LYS A 78 -23.30 6.45 -5.21
C LYS A 78 -22.14 7.35 -4.79
N PHE A 79 -22.32 8.13 -3.73
CA PHE A 79 -21.29 9.02 -3.22
C PHE A 79 -20.02 8.27 -2.77
N LYS A 80 -20.17 7.15 -2.05
CA LYS A 80 -19.04 6.29 -1.63
C LYS A 80 -18.24 5.82 -2.83
N ASN A 81 -18.91 5.31 -3.86
CA ASN A 81 -18.25 4.78 -5.06
C ASN A 81 -17.58 5.88 -5.91
N GLU A 82 -18.30 6.96 -6.19
CA GLU A 82 -17.86 8.00 -7.11
C GLU A 82 -16.78 8.92 -6.50
N HIS A 83 -16.84 9.19 -5.20
CA HIS A 83 -16.01 10.21 -4.57
C HIS A 83 -15.08 9.69 -3.46
N ILE A 84 -15.41 8.59 -2.78
CA ILE A 84 -14.57 8.09 -1.68
C ILE A 84 -13.63 7.00 -2.20
N TYR A 85 -14.17 5.91 -2.74
CA TYR A 85 -13.38 4.78 -3.21
C TYR A 85 -12.47 5.17 -4.38
N SER A 86 -12.96 6.01 -5.30
CA SER A 86 -12.16 6.54 -6.40
C SER A 86 -10.90 7.28 -5.89
N VAL A 87 -11.05 8.13 -4.88
CA VAL A 87 -9.94 8.88 -4.28
C VAL A 87 -8.98 7.96 -3.53
N ILE A 88 -9.49 7.00 -2.76
CA ILE A 88 -8.66 6.02 -2.02
C ILE A 88 -7.81 5.21 -3.00
N VAL A 89 -8.44 4.65 -4.05
CA VAL A 89 -7.76 3.82 -5.05
C VAL A 89 -6.74 4.64 -5.83
N ASN A 90 -7.10 5.85 -6.28
CA ASN A 90 -6.19 6.69 -7.04
C ASN A 90 -4.97 7.10 -6.21
N LYS A 91 -5.17 7.52 -4.95
CA LYS A 91 -4.05 7.87 -4.06
C LYS A 91 -3.18 6.67 -3.73
N GLU A 92 -3.76 5.49 -3.56
CA GLU A 92 -2.96 4.28 -3.34
C GLU A 92 -2.09 3.94 -4.55
N LYS A 93 -2.60 4.16 -5.76
CA LYS A 93 -1.86 3.95 -7.01
C LYS A 93 -0.76 4.99 -7.25
N THR A 94 -0.91 6.22 -6.78
CA THR A 94 0.06 7.30 -7.06
C THR A 94 1.09 7.50 -5.95
N GLU A 95 0.67 7.39 -4.68
CA GLU A 95 1.50 7.72 -3.52
C GLU A 95 1.96 6.47 -2.75
N HIS A 96 1.33 5.32 -2.98
CA HIS A 96 1.64 4.05 -2.33
C HIS A 96 1.81 4.13 -0.79
N PRO A 97 0.87 4.76 -0.05
CA PRO A 97 1.01 4.94 1.39
C PRO A 97 0.91 3.62 2.17
N MET A 98 0.17 2.61 1.67
CA MET A 98 0.11 1.32 2.36
C MET A 98 1.43 0.58 2.29
N ILE A 99 2.06 0.46 1.11
CA ILE A 99 3.35 -0.25 1.01
C ILE A 99 4.46 0.48 1.76
N SER A 100 4.47 1.82 1.69
CA SER A 100 5.43 2.65 2.42
C SER A 100 5.31 2.44 3.93
N TRP A 101 4.08 2.34 4.45
CA TRP A 101 3.86 2.02 5.87
C TRP A 101 4.16 0.56 6.21
N LEU A 102 3.87 -0.40 5.32
CA LEU A 102 4.22 -1.81 5.54
C LEU A 102 5.72 -2.01 5.74
N GLN A 103 6.54 -1.21 5.05
CA GLN A 103 8.00 -1.20 5.22
C GLN A 103 8.44 -0.69 6.60
N THR A 104 7.63 0.10 7.31
CA THR A 104 7.96 0.59 8.66
C THR A 104 7.59 -0.41 9.76
N LEU A 105 6.81 -1.45 9.46
CA LEU A 105 6.36 -2.40 10.48
C LEU A 105 7.50 -3.08 11.25
N PRO A 106 8.59 -3.54 10.62
CA PRO A 106 9.70 -4.17 11.35
C PRO A 106 10.46 -3.25 12.30
N ILE A 107 10.25 -1.92 12.22
CA ILE A 107 10.90 -0.93 13.09
C ILE A 107 10.25 -0.92 14.49
N HIS A 108 8.99 -1.35 14.59
CA HIS A 108 8.28 -1.39 15.86
C HIS A 108 8.79 -2.50 16.77
N THR A 109 8.90 -2.19 18.06
CA THR A 109 9.35 -3.16 19.06
C THR A 109 8.25 -4.16 19.42
N TYR A 110 6.97 -3.79 19.23
CA TYR A 110 5.80 -4.59 19.65
C TYR A 110 5.80 -4.92 21.14
N ASP A 111 6.51 -4.13 21.94
CA ASP A 111 6.69 -4.33 23.37
C ASP A 111 6.37 -3.05 24.16
N ILE A 112 6.61 -3.08 25.47
CA ILE A 112 6.43 -1.95 26.36
C ILE A 112 7.17 -0.74 25.78
N ARG A 113 6.40 0.32 25.56
CA ARG A 113 6.91 1.59 25.07
C ARG A 113 7.73 2.23 26.19
N ASP A 114 9.02 2.37 25.93
CA ASP A 114 9.96 3.06 26.80
C ASP A 114 9.71 4.58 26.71
N ASP A 115 8.71 5.07 27.45
CA ASP A 115 8.46 6.52 27.59
C ASP A 115 9.64 7.23 28.31
N PHE A 116 10.60 6.48 28.89
CA PHE A 116 11.73 6.96 29.69
C PHE A 116 12.97 7.39 28.90
N LYS A 117 13.06 7.18 27.58
CA LYS A 117 14.23 7.61 26.79
C LYS A 117 14.26 9.11 26.44
N ASN A 118 13.23 9.87 26.81
CA ASN A 118 13.17 11.33 26.58
C ASN A 118 13.67 12.17 27.76
N GLU A 119 14.11 11.55 28.85
CA GLU A 119 14.95 12.20 29.85
C GLU A 119 16.29 11.46 29.88
N LEU A 120 17.20 11.85 28.97
CA LEU A 120 18.61 11.51 29.14
C LEU A 120 19.05 12.06 30.50
N PRO A 121 19.53 11.23 31.44
CA PRO A 121 20.24 11.76 32.60
C PRO A 121 21.46 12.52 32.09
N LEU A 122 21.59 13.79 32.47
CA LEU A 122 22.81 14.56 32.29
C LEU A 122 23.88 14.01 33.25
N GLU A 123 24.41 12.83 32.95
CA GLU A 123 25.61 12.32 33.59
C GLU A 123 26.80 12.56 32.64
N PRO A 124 27.89 13.21 33.10
CA PRO A 124 29.03 13.51 32.25
C PRO A 124 29.84 12.22 32.05
N THR A 125 29.44 11.39 31.09
CA THR A 125 30.24 10.23 30.66
C THR A 125 31.17 10.63 29.52
N ASP A 126 32.48 10.55 29.82
CA ASP A 126 33.62 10.77 28.93
C ASP A 126 33.39 10.16 27.53
N ASP A 127 33.29 11.02 26.51
CA ASP A 127 32.94 10.69 25.11
C ASP A 127 33.81 9.58 24.50
N ARG A 128 34.99 9.36 25.07
CA ARG A 128 35.94 8.31 24.67
C ARG A 128 35.44 6.90 24.92
N ILE A 129 34.59 6.68 25.93
CA ILE A 129 34.04 5.36 26.28
C ILE A 129 32.84 4.99 25.38
N LEU A 130 32.08 6.01 24.93
CA LEU A 130 30.95 5.85 24.03
C LEU A 130 31.40 5.41 22.63
N LEU A 131 32.46 6.04 22.10
CA LEU A 131 33.00 5.71 20.78
C LEU A 131 33.58 4.29 20.71
N SER A 132 34.20 3.79 21.80
CA SER A 132 34.71 2.41 21.84
C SER A 132 33.61 1.34 21.91
N LYS A 133 32.44 1.67 22.46
CA LYS A 133 31.29 0.74 22.55
C LYS A 133 30.48 0.67 21.26
N ILE A 134 30.38 1.78 20.52
CA ILE A 134 29.69 1.82 19.22
C ILE A 134 30.47 1.02 18.16
N GLN A 135 31.80 0.94 18.27
CA GLN A 135 32.64 0.18 17.34
C GLN A 135 32.64 -1.34 17.61
N SER A 136 32.13 -1.82 18.74
CA SER A 136 32.22 -3.24 19.10
C SER A 136 30.91 -4.03 19.06
N GLU A 137 29.73 -3.39 18.91
CA GLU A 137 28.46 -4.12 18.95
C GLU A 137 27.47 -3.68 17.85
N ASN A 138 27.24 -4.63 16.93
CA ASN A 138 26.06 -4.85 16.09
C ASN A 138 25.89 -4.02 14.81
N GLU A 139 26.43 -4.53 13.69
CA GLU A 139 25.60 -4.54 12.47
C GLU A 139 24.45 -5.53 12.68
N PRO A 140 23.18 -5.12 12.55
CA PRO A 140 22.06 -6.06 12.62
C PRO A 140 22.18 -7.06 11.48
N PRO A 141 21.97 -8.38 11.72
CA PRO A 141 22.09 -9.38 10.68
C PRO A 141 21.14 -9.05 9.53
N PRO A 142 21.55 -9.25 8.27
CA PRO A 142 20.71 -8.91 7.12
C PRO A 142 19.37 -9.61 7.25
N ASN A 143 18.29 -8.84 7.34
CA ASN A 143 16.94 -9.39 7.41
C ASN A 143 16.68 -10.21 6.13
N PRO A 144 16.46 -11.53 6.23
CA PRO A 144 16.26 -12.39 5.05
C PRO A 144 15.02 -11.99 4.24
N TYR A 145 14.05 -11.32 4.86
CA TYR A 145 12.89 -10.76 4.16
C TYR A 145 13.21 -9.51 3.35
N PHE A 146 14.19 -8.70 3.75
CA PHE A 146 14.61 -7.53 2.98
C PHE A 146 15.29 -7.95 1.68
N GLN A 147 16.16 -8.95 1.75
CA GLN A 147 16.84 -9.50 0.57
C GLN A 147 15.85 -10.21 -0.36
N ALA A 148 14.90 -10.99 0.19
CA ALA A 148 13.87 -11.66 -0.60
C ALA A 148 12.94 -10.65 -1.30
N PHE A 149 12.53 -9.59 -0.60
CA PHE A 149 11.68 -8.53 -1.18
C PHE A 149 12.43 -7.71 -2.25
N SER A 150 13.65 -7.25 -1.94
CA SER A 150 14.50 -6.53 -2.90
C SER A 150 14.75 -7.37 -4.16
N LYS A 151 15.07 -8.66 -4.00
CA LYS A 151 15.31 -9.58 -5.12
C LYS A 151 14.03 -9.85 -5.92
N ALA A 152 12.86 -9.94 -5.28
CA ALA A 152 11.58 -10.08 -5.97
C ALA A 152 11.18 -8.82 -6.75
N CYS A 153 11.47 -7.63 -6.23
CA CYS A 153 11.26 -6.37 -6.97
C CYS A 153 12.20 -6.25 -8.18
N ILE A 154 13.49 -6.56 -7.99
CA ILE A 154 14.50 -6.53 -9.07
C ILE A 154 14.16 -7.54 -10.17
N ASN A 155 13.75 -8.76 -9.81
CA ASN A 155 13.38 -9.78 -10.79
C ASN A 155 12.11 -9.38 -11.56
N ASN A 156 11.08 -8.84 -10.89
CA ASN A 156 9.86 -8.37 -11.58
C ASN A 156 10.12 -7.20 -12.54
N ASP A 157 11.14 -6.36 -12.28
CA ASP A 157 11.53 -5.28 -13.20
C ASP A 157 12.38 -5.80 -14.37
N GLN A 158 13.11 -6.91 -14.21
CA GLN A 158 13.82 -7.58 -15.30
C GLN A 158 12.87 -8.38 -16.19
N ASP A 159 11.93 -9.13 -15.61
CA ASP A 159 10.94 -9.91 -16.36
C ASP A 159 10.01 -9.00 -17.19
N LYS A 160 9.63 -7.83 -16.67
CA LYS A 160 8.86 -6.82 -17.43
C LYS A 160 9.65 -6.19 -18.57
N ASN A 161 10.93 -5.92 -18.36
CA ASN A 161 11.79 -5.37 -19.41
C ASN A 161 12.06 -6.41 -20.51
N GLU A 162 12.20 -7.71 -20.19
CA GLU A 162 12.36 -8.77 -21.19
C GLU A 162 11.07 -9.04 -21.99
N GLU A 163 9.89 -8.97 -21.34
CA GLU A 163 8.61 -9.02 -22.05
C GLU A 163 8.38 -7.79 -22.96
N GLU A 164 8.74 -6.57 -22.53
CA GLU A 164 8.68 -5.37 -23.38
C GLU A 164 9.70 -5.43 -24.52
N ILE A 165 10.92 -5.92 -24.29
CA ILE A 165 11.94 -6.05 -25.34
C ILE A 165 11.54 -7.11 -26.38
N SER A 166 10.96 -8.26 -25.97
CA SER A 166 10.51 -9.28 -26.92
C SER A 166 9.32 -8.81 -27.78
N GLN A 167 8.38 -8.06 -27.21
CA GLN A 167 7.26 -7.46 -27.95
C GLN A 167 7.74 -6.39 -28.95
N LEU A 168 8.74 -5.59 -28.58
CA LEU A 168 9.34 -4.60 -29.47
C LEU A 168 10.18 -5.23 -30.60
N GLU A 169 10.81 -6.39 -30.36
CA GLU A 169 11.55 -7.13 -31.39
C GLU A 169 10.62 -7.84 -32.39
N GLU A 170 9.46 -8.34 -31.95
CA GLU A 170 8.43 -8.89 -32.83
C GLU A 170 7.79 -7.80 -33.71
N GLU A 171 7.48 -6.63 -33.16
CA GLU A 171 6.96 -5.49 -33.94
C GLU A 171 7.98 -4.96 -34.97
N GLN A 172 9.28 -4.99 -34.67
CA GLN A 172 10.30 -4.57 -35.65
C GLN A 172 10.60 -5.61 -36.73
N ASN A 173 10.41 -6.91 -36.47
CA ASN A 173 10.54 -7.94 -37.49
C ASN A 173 9.30 -8.01 -38.40
N GLY A 174 8.08 -7.82 -37.87
CA GLY A 174 6.87 -7.71 -38.70
C GLY A 174 6.92 -6.52 -39.67
N ASN A 175 7.44 -5.37 -39.22
CA ASN A 175 7.63 -4.19 -40.06
C ASN A 175 8.75 -4.35 -41.11
N LYS A 176 9.69 -5.29 -40.96
CA LYS A 176 10.69 -5.60 -41.99
C LYS A 176 10.11 -6.48 -43.09
N GLU A 177 9.30 -7.48 -42.74
CA GLU A 177 8.62 -8.34 -43.72
C GLU A 177 7.60 -7.55 -44.56
N GLU A 178 6.84 -6.62 -43.96
CA GLU A 178 5.93 -5.75 -44.73
C GLU A 178 6.66 -4.77 -45.65
N ASN A 179 7.85 -4.27 -45.26
CA ASN A 179 8.66 -3.38 -46.09
C ASN A 179 9.46 -4.12 -47.19
N GLU A 180 9.75 -5.41 -47.03
CA GLU A 180 10.31 -6.24 -48.12
C GLU A 180 9.24 -6.60 -49.15
N ILE A 181 8.01 -6.91 -48.71
CA ILE A 181 6.87 -7.19 -49.61
C ILE A 181 6.46 -5.95 -50.43
N PHE A 182 6.55 -4.74 -49.84
CA PHE A 182 6.21 -3.50 -50.55
C PHE A 182 7.25 -3.12 -51.62
N ASN A 183 8.52 -3.49 -51.45
CA ASN A 183 9.58 -3.21 -52.44
C ASN A 183 9.62 -4.21 -53.60
N GLU A 184 9.13 -5.44 -53.43
CA GLU A 184 8.98 -6.40 -54.53
C GLU A 184 7.77 -6.09 -55.43
N ALA A 185 6.71 -5.48 -54.90
CA ALA A 185 5.51 -5.12 -55.68
C ALA A 185 5.76 -3.98 -56.69
N ASP A 186 6.57 -2.98 -56.33
CA ASP A 186 6.87 -1.81 -57.19
C ASP A 186 7.82 -2.14 -58.35
N THR A 187 8.50 -3.29 -58.33
CA THR A 187 9.38 -3.72 -59.43
C THR A 187 8.63 -4.49 -60.53
N SER A 188 7.35 -4.82 -60.34
CA SER A 188 6.54 -5.62 -61.28
C SER A 188 5.52 -4.83 -62.12
N LEU A 189 5.40 -3.51 -61.92
CA LEU A 189 4.38 -2.66 -62.57
C LEU A 189 4.93 -1.69 -63.63
N SER A 190 6.17 -1.87 -64.09
CA SER A 190 6.75 -1.07 -65.20
C SER A 190 6.96 -1.82 -66.53
N GLU A 191 6.58 -3.10 -66.62
CA GLU A 191 6.76 -3.89 -67.85
C GLU A 191 5.46 -4.60 -68.30
N THR A 192 4.41 -3.86 -68.69
CA THR A 192 3.38 -4.37 -69.63
C THR A 192 2.48 -3.23 -70.11
N ASN A 193 3.05 -2.28 -70.85
CA ASN A 193 2.26 -1.40 -71.71
C ASN A 193 3.02 -1.16 -73.01
N ASP A 194 3.16 -2.23 -73.79
CA ASP A 194 3.41 -2.11 -75.23
C ASP A 194 2.99 -3.40 -75.94
N ARG A 195 2.24 -3.22 -77.03
CA ARG A 195 1.70 -4.21 -78.00
C ARG A 195 0.36 -4.82 -77.58
N CYS A 196 -0.70 -4.80 -78.38
CA CYS A 196 -0.72 -4.91 -79.83
C CYS A 196 -2.01 -4.31 -80.40
N SER A 197 -1.87 -3.41 -81.39
CA SER A 197 -2.88 -3.12 -82.39
C SER A 197 -2.80 -4.18 -83.49
N SER A 198 -3.94 -4.80 -83.84
CA SER A 198 -4.38 -5.22 -85.19
C SER A 198 -5.68 -6.01 -85.09
#